data_AF-A0A8B6DIA4-F1
#
_entry.id   AF-A0A8B6DIA4-F1
#
_cell.length_a   1.000
_cell.length_b   1.000
_cell.length_c   1.000
_cell.angle_alpha   90.00
_cell.angle_beta   90.00
_cell.angle_gamma   90.00
#
_symmetry.space_group_name_H-M   'P 1'
#
loop_
_entity.id
_entity.type
_entity.pdbx_description
1 polymer ?
#
loop_
_entity_poly.entity_id
_entity_poly.type
_entity_poly.pdbx_seq_one_letter_code
_entity_poly.pdbx_strand_id
1 'polypeptide(L)'
;MNGEDTSIHALKKKPSAHTSTRREEYVPRKYNSQRNSKCGKCGRDHRRNEQCPAEGKKCTKCLKMNHFAAMCKTKQNKSRDFRNKKNIHTISESDSSSDGEFYVGTIDAPIHTIDNTWYETLKINNQAIRFQLDTGAKCNVISTKTFSKLNLDVIKTKPDISIKSYSGHSIKPRYAVNIPCTYKGQTCDVKFYIVDIDSTSVLGGKACADFELIKRLFTIQTDDNQIIESNQTNPIPEDIRKNYADIFKGIGCIPGEYSIQIDSTVQPVVHAPRKIPIAIKDKVKDELQRIEQNESCRRYFPFEWK
;
A
#
# COMPACT_ATOMS: atom_id res chain seq x y z
N MET A 1 -50.75 -20.56 34.54
CA MET A 1 -51.60 -19.66 35.36
C MET A 1 -50.62 -18.88 36.23
N ASN A 2 -50.30 -17.61 36.05
CA ASN A 2 -50.94 -16.43 35.43
C ASN A 2 -49.84 -15.70 34.61
N GLY A 3 -50.04 -15.06 33.46
CA GLY A 3 -51.22 -14.36 32.97
C GLY A 3 -51.20 -12.92 33.47
N GLU A 4 -50.57 -12.00 32.72
CA GLU A 4 -51.10 -10.65 32.47
C GLU A 4 -50.21 -9.86 31.48
N ASP A 5 -50.82 -9.56 30.34
CA ASP A 5 -50.45 -8.55 29.34
C ASP A 5 -50.39 -7.14 29.96
N THR A 6 -49.59 -6.25 29.37
CA THR A 6 -50.09 -4.89 29.08
C THR A 6 -49.28 -4.22 27.97
N SER A 7 -50.06 -3.56 27.11
CA SER A 7 -49.78 -3.09 25.76
C SER A 7 -49.48 -1.59 25.66
N ILE A 8 -48.54 -1.24 24.76
CA ILE A 8 -48.46 -0.13 23.76
C ILE A 8 -48.99 1.28 24.13
N HIS A 9 -48.21 2.35 23.87
CA HIS A 9 -48.58 3.44 22.93
C HIS A 9 -47.46 4.45 22.63
N ALA A 10 -47.13 4.55 21.33
CA ALA A 10 -46.31 5.60 20.73
C ALA A 10 -47.15 6.86 20.44
N LEU A 11 -46.61 8.05 20.65
CA LEU A 11 -47.22 9.33 20.26
C LEU A 11 -46.38 10.05 19.20
N LYS A 12 -47.00 10.31 18.06
CA LYS A 12 -46.49 11.09 16.91
C LYS A 12 -46.70 12.59 17.11
N LYS A 13 -45.83 13.36 16.44
CA LYS A 13 -45.72 14.82 16.29
C LYS A 13 -47.02 15.55 15.92
N LYS A 14 -47.09 16.84 16.28
CA LYS A 14 -47.77 17.89 15.51
C LYS A 14 -46.86 19.12 15.28
N PRO A 15 -46.99 19.83 14.15
CA PRO A 15 -46.12 20.93 13.75
C PRO A 15 -46.66 22.29 14.25
N SER A 16 -45.79 23.30 14.38
CA SER A 16 -46.20 24.70 14.57
C SER A 16 -45.44 25.61 13.61
N ALA A 17 -46.18 26.59 13.11
CA ALA A 17 -45.93 27.40 11.92
C ALA A 17 -45.04 28.63 12.17
N HIS A 18 -44.55 29.17 11.06
CA HIS A 18 -43.74 30.37 10.92
C HIS A 18 -44.42 31.67 11.41
N THR A 19 -43.63 32.55 12.04
CA THR A 19 -43.84 34.00 11.92
C THR A 19 -42.51 34.73 11.87
N SER A 20 -42.27 35.45 10.78
CA SER A 20 -41.15 36.35 10.55
C SER A 20 -41.42 37.71 11.18
N THR A 21 -40.52 38.20 12.05
CA THR A 21 -40.49 39.62 12.43
C THR A 21 -39.08 40.18 12.27
N ARG A 22 -38.97 41.12 11.33
CA ARG A 22 -37.79 41.95 11.05
C ARG A 22 -37.69 43.01 12.14
N ARG A 23 -36.59 43.03 12.89
CA ARG A 23 -36.22 44.15 13.77
C ARG A 23 -34.95 44.80 13.25
N GLU A 24 -35.08 46.06 12.87
CA GLU A 24 -33.97 46.99 12.66
C GLU A 24 -33.48 47.47 14.03
N GLU A 25 -32.21 47.25 14.34
CA GLU A 25 -31.57 47.77 15.56
C GLU A 25 -30.38 48.67 15.22
N TYR A 26 -30.61 49.97 15.42
CA TYR A 26 -29.78 50.99 16.05
C TYR A 26 -28.24 50.86 15.93
N VAL A 27 -27.62 51.79 15.18
CA VAL A 27 -26.17 51.98 15.12
C VAL A 27 -25.74 53.05 16.14
N PRO A 28 -25.01 52.73 17.22
CA PRO A 28 -24.40 53.75 18.06
C PRO A 28 -23.08 54.19 17.46
N ARG A 29 -22.96 55.48 17.13
CA ARG A 29 -21.67 56.15 16.90
C ARG A 29 -20.83 56.04 18.18
N LYS A 30 -19.76 55.24 18.17
CA LYS A 30 -18.77 55.23 19.25
C LYS A 30 -17.48 55.92 18.84
N TYR A 31 -17.20 56.97 19.61
CA TYR A 31 -15.97 57.73 19.72
C TYR A 31 -14.71 56.84 19.71
N ASN A 32 -13.68 57.35 19.05
CA ASN A 32 -12.33 56.79 18.95
C ASN A 32 -11.79 56.39 20.34
N SER A 33 -11.69 55.08 20.58
CA SER A 33 -10.73 54.53 21.54
C SER A 33 -9.75 53.69 20.75
N GLN A 34 -8.47 54.07 20.80
CA GLN A 34 -7.36 53.34 20.21
C GLN A 34 -7.25 51.97 20.89
N ARG A 35 -8.05 51.01 20.44
CA ARG A 35 -7.77 49.60 20.68
C ARG A 35 -6.68 49.20 19.71
N ASN A 36 -5.50 48.87 20.26
CA ASN A 36 -4.47 48.13 19.55
C ASN A 36 -5.12 46.86 18.98
N SER A 37 -5.49 46.94 17.72
CA SER A 37 -6.01 45.81 16.96
C SER A 37 -4.83 45.18 16.28
N LYS A 38 -4.69 43.85 16.45
CA LYS A 38 -3.68 43.07 15.75
C LYS A 38 -3.65 43.47 14.29
N CYS A 39 -2.48 43.86 13.80
CA CYS A 39 -2.34 44.37 12.46
C CYS A 39 -2.76 43.31 11.43
N GLY A 40 -3.67 43.68 10.52
CA GLY A 40 -4.17 42.79 9.47
C GLY A 40 -3.12 42.33 8.45
N LYS A 41 -1.88 42.85 8.51
CA LYS A 41 -0.77 42.50 7.61
C LYS A 41 0.22 41.55 8.27
N CYS A 42 0.68 41.85 9.49
CA CYS A 42 1.70 41.07 10.20
C CYS A 42 1.18 40.25 11.39
N GLY A 43 -0.06 40.50 11.85
CA GLY A 43 -0.68 39.84 12.99
C GLY A 43 -0.20 40.32 14.37
N ARG A 44 0.75 41.25 14.42
CA ARG A 44 1.29 41.84 15.67
C ARG A 44 0.59 43.15 16.03
N ASP A 45 0.66 43.53 17.29
CA ASP A 45 0.19 44.82 17.78
C ASP A 45 1.25 45.89 17.54
N HIS A 46 0.91 46.91 16.76
CA HIS A 46 1.73 48.11 16.53
C HIS A 46 0.83 49.29 16.13
N ARG A 47 1.32 50.52 16.30
CA ARG A 47 0.56 51.72 15.93
C ARG A 47 0.45 51.83 14.41
N ARG A 48 -0.62 52.46 13.90
CA ARG A 48 -0.87 52.59 12.45
C ARG A 48 0.25 53.34 11.70
N ASN A 49 0.99 54.20 12.41
CA ASN A 49 2.09 54.99 11.86
C ASN A 49 3.47 54.34 12.07
N GLU A 50 3.54 53.20 12.77
CA GLU A 50 4.77 52.42 12.90
C GLU A 50 4.93 51.53 11.67
N GLN A 51 6.17 51.44 11.18
CA GLN A 51 6.48 50.62 10.01
C GLN A 51 6.12 49.17 10.28
N CYS A 52 5.22 48.62 9.46
CA CYS A 52 4.72 47.29 9.69
C CYS A 52 5.84 46.28 9.38
N PRO A 53 6.13 45.29 10.25
CA PRO A 53 7.15 44.27 9.96
C PRO A 53 6.91 43.48 8.66
N ALA A 54 5.66 43.46 8.17
CA ALA A 54 5.31 42.82 6.92
C ALA A 54 5.51 43.71 5.68
N GLU A 55 5.74 45.00 5.86
CA GLU A 55 6.00 45.95 4.78
C GLU A 55 7.29 45.59 4.04
N GLY A 56 7.22 45.54 2.71
CA GLY A 56 8.31 45.07 1.85
C GLY A 56 8.59 43.56 1.92
N LYS A 57 7.85 42.78 2.73
CA LYS A 57 8.02 41.31 2.81
C LYS A 57 7.03 40.58 1.91
N LYS A 58 7.50 39.47 1.32
CA LYS A 58 6.71 38.61 0.44
C LYS A 58 6.03 37.50 1.25
N CYS A 59 4.71 37.37 1.11
CA CYS A 59 3.94 36.31 1.75
C CYS A 59 4.33 34.94 1.19
N THR A 60 4.66 33.98 2.06
CA THR A 60 5.03 32.62 1.62
C THR A 60 3.82 31.81 1.11
N LYS A 61 2.59 32.19 1.45
CA LYS A 61 1.36 31.50 1.02
C LYS A 61 0.87 31.91 -0.37
N CYS A 62 0.89 33.21 -0.70
CA CYS A 62 0.35 33.71 -1.99
C CYS A 62 1.37 34.48 -2.83
N LEU A 63 2.61 34.61 -2.36
CA LEU A 63 3.71 35.28 -3.05
C LEU A 63 3.49 36.78 -3.33
N LYS A 64 2.44 37.40 -2.78
CA LYS A 64 2.20 38.86 -2.84
C LYS A 64 2.87 39.58 -1.66
N MET A 65 3.14 40.88 -1.82
CA MET A 65 3.88 41.68 -0.84
C MET A 65 3.01 42.16 0.35
N ASN A 66 3.67 42.73 1.36
CA ASN A 66 3.10 43.55 2.43
C ASN A 66 2.21 42.81 3.44
N HIS A 67 2.34 41.48 3.56
CA HIS A 67 1.68 40.69 4.61
C HIS A 67 2.42 39.35 4.85
N PHE A 68 2.20 38.76 6.03
CA PHE A 68 2.69 37.42 6.35
C PHE A 68 1.66 36.33 6.02
N ALA A 69 2.14 35.09 5.86
CA ALA A 69 1.28 33.94 5.54
C ALA A 69 0.17 33.72 6.56
N ALA A 70 0.43 33.99 7.84
CA ALA A 70 -0.56 33.91 8.93
C ALA A 70 -1.77 34.84 8.70
N MET A 71 -1.58 35.99 8.05
CA MET A 71 -2.64 36.96 7.74
C MET A 71 -3.09 36.90 6.28
N CYS A 72 -2.66 35.87 5.54
CA CYS A 72 -2.94 35.75 4.12
C CYS A 72 -4.38 35.28 3.86
N LYS A 73 -5.17 36.18 3.29
CA LYS A 73 -6.58 35.95 2.94
C LYS A 73 -6.78 35.16 1.64
N THR A 74 -5.71 34.80 0.95
CA THR A 74 -5.79 33.99 -0.28
C THR A 74 -6.10 32.53 0.07
N LYS A 75 -7.25 32.02 -0.40
CA LYS A 75 -7.57 30.60 -0.36
C LYS A 75 -6.60 29.86 -1.30
N GLN A 76 -6.06 28.72 -0.85
CA GLN A 76 -5.11 27.94 -1.67
C GLN A 76 -5.81 27.49 -2.95
N ASN A 77 -5.45 28.11 -4.08
CA ASN A 77 -5.68 27.53 -5.39
C ASN A 77 -4.49 26.63 -5.69
N LYS A 78 -4.66 25.31 -5.57
CA LYS A 78 -3.68 24.34 -6.08
C LYS A 78 -3.71 24.37 -7.61
N SER A 79 -3.01 25.32 -8.22
CA SER A 79 -2.61 25.21 -9.62
C SER A 79 -1.51 26.18 -10.00
N ARG A 80 -0.43 25.60 -10.53
CA ARG A 80 0.44 26.10 -11.61
C ARG A 80 1.18 27.42 -11.34
N ASP A 81 2.49 27.32 -11.13
CA ASP A 81 3.41 27.79 -12.17
C ASP A 81 4.86 27.34 -11.93
N PHE A 82 5.44 26.88 -13.03
CA PHE A 82 6.87 26.72 -13.27
C PHE A 82 7.61 28.03 -12.99
N ARG A 83 8.72 27.97 -12.26
CA ARG A 83 9.90 28.81 -12.54
C ARG A 83 11.16 28.12 -12.06
N ASN A 84 11.99 27.76 -13.05
CA ASN A 84 13.40 27.48 -12.92
C ASN A 84 14.10 28.49 -12.01
N LYS A 85 14.86 28.00 -11.03
CA LYS A 85 16.12 28.63 -10.67
C LYS A 85 17.12 27.58 -10.21
N LYS A 86 17.95 27.13 -11.16
CA LYS A 86 19.29 26.63 -10.84
C LYS A 86 20.00 27.75 -10.08
N ASN A 87 20.62 27.43 -8.95
CA ASN A 87 21.81 28.12 -8.45
C ASN A 87 22.63 27.12 -7.63
N ILE A 88 23.83 26.91 -8.11
CA ILE A 88 24.96 26.24 -7.46
C ILE A 88 25.51 27.23 -6.42
N HIS A 89 25.53 26.87 -5.12
CA HIS A 89 26.67 27.11 -4.20
C HIS A 89 26.38 26.55 -2.79
N THR A 90 27.28 25.67 -2.34
CA THR A 90 27.89 25.50 -1.01
C THR A 90 27.11 25.81 0.29
N ILE A 91 26.88 24.72 1.04
CA ILE A 91 26.88 24.51 2.51
C ILE A 91 26.31 25.62 3.41
N SER A 92 25.17 25.32 4.04
CA SER A 92 25.03 25.41 5.50
C SER A 92 23.87 24.55 5.97
N GLU A 93 24.16 23.67 6.93
CA GLU A 93 23.19 22.90 7.69
C GLU A 93 22.19 23.84 8.35
N SER A 94 20.92 23.65 8.05
CA SER A 94 19.83 24.05 8.94
C SER A 94 18.63 23.20 8.59
N ASP A 95 18.27 22.35 9.56
CA ASP A 95 17.09 21.49 9.54
C ASP A 95 15.87 22.25 9.02
N SER A 96 15.33 21.74 7.92
CA SER A 96 13.93 21.94 7.59
C SER A 96 13.42 20.60 7.15
N SER A 97 12.70 19.98 8.08
CA SER A 97 11.82 18.84 7.91
C SER A 97 11.14 18.91 6.55
N SER A 98 11.77 18.25 5.57
CA SER A 98 11.05 17.79 4.40
C SER A 98 10.09 16.77 4.97
N ASP A 99 8.79 17.07 4.93
CA ASP A 99 7.78 16.02 4.93
C ASP A 99 8.07 15.17 3.69
N GLY A 100 9.01 14.24 3.85
CA GLY A 100 9.33 13.23 2.88
C GLY A 100 8.10 12.36 2.79
N GLU A 101 7.33 12.54 1.72
CA GLU A 101 6.45 11.48 1.27
C GLU A 101 7.35 10.28 0.95
N PHE A 102 7.46 9.36 1.89
CA PHE A 102 8.21 8.12 1.72
C PHE A 102 7.52 7.31 0.62
N TYR A 103 8.12 7.32 -0.58
CA TYR A 103 7.71 6.41 -1.63
C TYR A 103 8.13 5.00 -1.20
N VAL A 104 7.14 4.14 -0.94
CA VAL A 104 7.35 2.71 -0.68
C VAL A 104 7.87 2.08 -1.97
N GLY A 105 9.18 2.18 -2.18
CA GLY A 105 9.86 1.77 -3.42
C GLY A 105 11.27 2.36 -3.60
N THR A 106 11.63 3.42 -2.87
CA THR A 106 12.99 3.99 -2.89
C THR A 106 13.33 4.54 -1.52
N ILE A 107 14.30 3.91 -0.84
CA ILE A 107 15.03 4.57 0.25
C ILE A 107 16.06 5.45 -0.44
N ASP A 108 15.84 6.77 -0.46
CA ASP A 108 16.85 7.72 -0.93
C ASP A 108 17.94 7.83 0.15
N ALA A 109 18.84 6.84 0.17
CA ALA A 109 20.15 7.02 0.76
C ALA A 109 21.01 7.87 -0.21
N PRO A 110 21.92 8.71 0.30
CA PRO A 110 22.84 9.48 -0.54
C PRO A 110 23.50 8.56 -1.58
N ILE A 111 23.57 9.07 -2.81
CA ILE A 111 23.86 8.45 -4.13
C ILE A 111 24.97 7.38 -4.21
N HIS A 112 25.73 7.13 -3.15
CA HIS A 112 26.81 6.14 -3.10
C HIS A 112 26.44 4.76 -2.53
N THR A 113 25.21 4.54 -2.06
CA THR A 113 24.80 3.23 -1.50
C THR A 113 23.40 2.76 -1.89
N ILE A 114 22.84 3.24 -3.02
CA ILE A 114 21.66 2.58 -3.59
C ILE A 114 22.15 1.31 -4.27
N ASP A 115 21.86 0.19 -3.62
CA ASP A 115 22.04 -1.15 -4.16
C ASP A 115 21.36 -1.22 -5.55
N ASN A 116 22.18 -1.13 -6.59
CA ASN A 116 21.74 -0.98 -7.99
C ASN A 116 21.30 -2.33 -8.58
N THR A 117 21.05 -3.32 -7.72
CA THR A 117 20.82 -4.73 -8.06
C THR A 117 19.53 -4.96 -8.86
N TRP A 118 18.51 -4.11 -8.70
CA TRP A 118 17.20 -4.28 -9.35
C TRP A 118 16.90 -3.21 -10.41
N TYR A 119 17.94 -2.77 -11.11
CA TYR A 119 17.82 -1.85 -12.24
C TYR A 119 18.56 -2.37 -13.46
N GLU A 120 17.95 -2.24 -14.63
CA GLU A 120 18.58 -2.57 -15.90
C GLU A 120 18.34 -1.49 -16.94
N THR A 121 19.24 -1.42 -17.92
CA THR A 121 19.20 -0.41 -18.97
C THR A 121 18.84 -1.03 -20.31
N LEU A 122 17.70 -0.61 -20.87
CA LEU A 122 17.24 -1.04 -22.19
C LEU A 122 17.52 0.09 -23.18
N LYS A 123 17.90 -0.28 -24.41
CA LYS A 123 18.02 0.67 -25.51
C LYS A 123 16.67 0.82 -26.21
N ILE A 124 16.20 2.06 -26.32
CA ILE A 124 14.96 2.42 -27.00
C ILE A 124 15.27 3.59 -27.93
N ASN A 125 15.09 3.42 -29.24
CA ASN A 125 15.42 4.46 -30.24
C ASN A 125 16.83 5.05 -30.04
N ASN A 126 17.83 4.18 -29.89
CA ASN A 126 19.23 4.49 -29.57
C ASN A 126 19.47 5.26 -28.25
N GLN A 127 18.44 5.46 -27.43
CA GLN A 127 18.56 6.06 -26.10
C GLN A 127 18.58 4.98 -25.02
N ALA A 128 19.48 5.14 -24.04
CA ALA A 128 19.58 4.26 -22.89
C ALA A 128 18.59 4.68 -21.81
N ILE A 129 17.60 3.83 -21.51
CA ILE A 129 16.58 4.09 -20.50
C ILE A 129 16.74 3.09 -19.37
N ARG A 130 16.87 3.60 -18.15
CA ARG A 130 16.99 2.79 -16.94
C ARG A 130 15.59 2.42 -16.43
N PHE A 131 15.38 1.14 -16.19
CA PHE A 131 14.15 0.58 -15.67
C PHE A 131 14.39 -0.09 -14.33
N GLN A 132 13.48 0.12 -13.40
CA GLN A 132 13.37 -0.72 -12.21
C GLN A 132 12.74 -2.05 -12.60
N LEU A 133 13.35 -3.15 -12.14
CA LEU A 133 12.83 -4.49 -12.32
C LEU A 133 11.78 -4.76 -11.25
N ASP A 134 10.53 -4.92 -11.64
CA ASP A 134 9.42 -5.17 -10.72
C ASP A 134 8.69 -6.47 -11.12
N THR A 135 9.06 -7.56 -10.44
CA THR A 135 8.40 -8.86 -10.63
C THR A 135 6.94 -8.88 -10.20
N GLY A 136 6.54 -7.96 -9.32
CA GLY A 136 5.16 -7.81 -8.84
C GLY A 136 4.27 -7.06 -9.82
N ALA A 137 4.85 -6.24 -10.70
CA ALA A 137 4.10 -5.50 -11.70
C ALA A 137 3.67 -6.39 -12.89
N LYS A 138 2.38 -6.33 -13.22
CA LYS A 138 1.80 -7.01 -14.40
C LYS A 138 1.99 -6.23 -15.71
N CYS A 139 2.43 -4.98 -15.63
CA CYS A 139 2.54 -4.10 -16.79
C CYS A 139 3.77 -3.20 -16.69
N ASN A 140 4.26 -2.75 -17.85
CA ASN A 140 5.39 -1.83 -17.94
C ASN A 140 4.89 -0.39 -17.98
N VAL A 141 5.61 0.53 -17.31
CA VAL A 141 5.18 1.92 -17.15
C VAL A 141 6.35 2.86 -17.43
N ILE A 142 6.09 3.93 -18.19
CA ILE A 142 6.99 5.06 -18.36
C ILE A 142 6.23 6.36 -18.21
N SER A 143 6.90 7.40 -17.69
CA SER A 143 6.29 8.71 -17.56
C SER A 143 6.11 9.38 -18.92
N THR A 144 5.11 10.26 -19.03
CA THR A 144 4.89 11.08 -20.23
C THR A 144 6.13 11.92 -20.57
N LYS A 145 6.92 12.31 -19.56
CA LYS A 145 8.18 13.04 -19.74
C LYS A 145 9.24 12.18 -20.42
N THR A 146 9.45 10.94 -19.95
CA THR A 146 10.39 10.00 -20.55
C THR A 146 9.97 9.66 -21.97
N PHE A 147 8.68 9.34 -22.17
CA PHE A 147 8.14 9.03 -23.49
C PHE A 147 8.30 10.17 -24.49
N SER A 148 8.11 11.43 -24.07
CA SER A 148 8.30 12.58 -24.96
C SER A 148 9.76 12.76 -25.39
N LYS A 149 10.73 12.45 -24.52
CA LYS A 149 12.17 12.55 -24.84
C LYS A 149 12.63 11.47 -25.83
N LEU A 150 11.99 10.31 -25.79
CA LEU A 150 12.28 9.22 -26.72
C LEU A 150 11.93 9.58 -28.17
N ASN A 151 11.06 10.58 -28.38
CA ASN A 151 10.66 11.09 -29.69
C ASN A 151 10.31 9.98 -30.69
N LEU A 152 9.44 9.06 -30.25
CA LEU A 152 9.06 7.87 -31.01
C LEU A 152 7.91 8.16 -31.96
N ASP A 153 8.03 7.66 -33.18
CA ASP A 153 6.92 7.53 -34.12
C ASP A 153 6.25 6.17 -33.93
N VAL A 154 5.33 6.10 -32.96
CA VAL A 154 4.60 4.87 -32.60
C VAL A 154 3.11 5.15 -32.45
N ILE A 155 2.30 4.12 -32.76
CA ILE A 155 0.85 4.19 -32.61
C ILE A 155 0.48 4.27 -31.13
N LYS A 156 -0.24 5.34 -30.76
CA LYS A 156 -0.76 5.58 -29.42
C LYS A 156 -2.20 5.10 -29.36
N THR A 157 -2.46 4.09 -28.54
CA THR A 157 -3.84 3.64 -28.27
C THR A 157 -4.32 4.21 -26.94
N LYS A 158 -5.63 4.48 -26.81
CA LYS A 158 -6.23 4.90 -25.55
C LYS A 158 -6.73 3.64 -24.81
N PRO A 159 -6.05 3.21 -23.73
CA PRO A 159 -6.44 1.98 -23.06
C PRO A 159 -7.63 2.23 -22.13
N ASP A 160 -8.59 1.31 -22.11
CA ASP A 160 -9.70 1.32 -21.15
C ASP A 160 -9.36 0.46 -19.92
N ILE A 161 -8.29 0.84 -19.24
CA ILE A 161 -7.84 0.17 -18.00
C ILE A 161 -7.41 1.19 -16.96
N SER A 162 -7.34 0.75 -15.70
CA SER A 162 -6.65 1.47 -14.63
C SER A 162 -5.59 0.59 -14.00
N ILE A 163 -4.38 1.14 -13.84
CA ILE A 163 -3.27 0.51 -13.14
C ILE A 163 -3.45 0.77 -11.65
N LYS A 164 -3.50 -0.30 -10.84
CA LYS A 164 -3.60 -0.19 -9.38
C LYS A 164 -2.23 -0.39 -8.75
N SER A 165 -1.84 0.53 -7.86
CA SER A 165 -0.68 0.35 -6.99
C SER A 165 -0.99 -0.64 -5.86
N TYR A 166 0.05 -1.11 -5.17
CA TYR A 166 -0.08 -1.92 -3.96
C TYR A 166 -0.95 -1.23 -2.88
N SER A 167 -0.83 0.10 -2.75
CA SER A 167 -1.63 0.90 -1.81
C SER A 167 -3.09 1.11 -2.23
N GLY A 168 -3.52 0.56 -3.37
CA GLY A 168 -4.89 0.70 -3.89
C GLY A 168 -5.14 1.99 -4.70
N HIS A 169 -4.14 2.87 -4.82
CA HIS A 169 -4.25 4.03 -5.70
C HIS A 169 -4.37 3.59 -7.16
N SER A 170 -5.33 4.19 -7.86
CA SER A 170 -5.64 3.86 -9.25
C SER A 170 -5.14 4.97 -10.17
N ILE A 171 -4.29 4.59 -11.12
CA ILE A 171 -3.68 5.46 -12.12
C ILE A 171 -4.32 5.13 -13.47
N LYS A 172 -4.76 6.16 -14.20
CA LYS A 172 -5.25 5.99 -15.58
C LYS A 172 -4.12 6.32 -16.56
N PRO A 173 -3.67 5.38 -17.38
CA PRO A 173 -2.70 5.68 -18.42
C PRO A 173 -3.29 6.64 -19.44
N ARG A 174 -2.44 7.54 -19.93
CA ARG A 174 -2.76 8.45 -21.02
C ARG A 174 -2.83 7.70 -22.34
N TYR A 175 -1.85 6.83 -22.59
CA TYR A 175 -1.72 6.01 -23.78
C TYR A 175 -1.17 4.63 -23.44
N ALA A 176 -1.41 3.67 -24.33
CA ALA A 176 -0.63 2.44 -24.43
C ALA A 176 0.08 2.40 -25.77
N VAL A 177 1.35 2.02 -25.75
CA VAL A 177 2.24 1.98 -26.92
C VAL A 177 3.05 0.69 -26.88
N ASN A 178 3.28 0.09 -28.04
CA ASN A 178 4.28 -0.97 -28.19
C ASN A 178 5.57 -0.31 -28.66
N ILE A 179 6.68 -0.60 -27.98
CA ILE A 179 7.98 0.01 -28.25
C ILE A 179 9.01 -1.10 -28.45
N PRO A 180 9.77 -1.11 -29.56
CA PRO A 180 10.90 -2.02 -29.72
C PRO A 180 12.00 -1.65 -28.73
N CYS A 181 12.37 -2.60 -27.89
CA CYS A 181 13.36 -2.43 -26.84
C CYS A 181 14.48 -3.45 -27.03
N THR A 182 15.73 -2.99 -26.97
CA THR A 182 16.91 -3.83 -27.16
C THR A 182 17.68 -4.00 -25.87
N TYR A 183 18.01 -5.24 -25.53
CA TYR A 183 18.89 -5.61 -24.41
C TYR A 183 19.85 -6.73 -24.85
N LYS A 184 21.15 -6.56 -24.58
CA LYS A 184 22.22 -7.52 -24.95
C LYS A 184 22.14 -8.06 -26.40
N GLY A 185 21.70 -7.21 -27.34
CA GLY A 185 21.56 -7.57 -28.77
C GLY A 185 20.22 -8.20 -29.17
N GLN A 186 19.39 -8.61 -28.21
CA GLN A 186 18.03 -9.07 -28.45
C GLN A 186 17.07 -7.88 -28.48
N THR A 187 16.14 -7.85 -29.44
CA THR A 187 15.11 -6.82 -29.53
C THR A 187 13.72 -7.46 -29.41
N CYS A 188 12.91 -6.93 -28.50
CA CYS A 188 11.54 -7.38 -28.27
C CYS A 188 10.59 -6.17 -28.25
N ASP A 189 9.39 -6.32 -28.81
CA ASP A 189 8.34 -5.32 -28.70
C ASP A 189 7.68 -5.40 -27.33
N VAL A 190 7.74 -4.30 -26.58
CA VAL A 190 7.25 -4.23 -25.20
C VAL A 190 6.10 -3.23 -25.13
N LYS A 191 4.97 -3.68 -24.59
CA LYS A 191 3.82 -2.80 -24.32
C LYS A 191 4.07 -1.96 -23.07
N PHE A 192 4.08 -0.64 -23.23
CA PHE A 192 4.17 0.34 -22.15
C PHE A 192 2.86 1.12 -22.00
N TYR A 193 2.51 1.39 -20.74
CA TYR A 193 1.47 2.34 -20.38
C TYR A 193 2.11 3.67 -19.98
N ILE A 194 1.73 4.73 -20.69
CA ILE A 194 2.25 6.08 -20.49
C ILE A 194 1.42 6.77 -19.41
N VAL A 195 2.06 7.19 -18.32
CA VAL A 195 1.36 7.83 -17.18
C VAL A 195 1.86 9.25 -16.93
N ASP A 196 0.95 10.13 -16.53
CA ASP A 196 1.24 11.53 -16.18
C ASP A 196 1.77 11.65 -14.73
N ILE A 197 2.70 10.77 -14.35
CA ILE A 197 3.37 10.74 -13.05
C ILE A 197 4.87 10.73 -13.31
N ASP A 198 5.59 11.62 -12.64
CA ASP A 198 7.04 11.71 -12.76
C ASP A 198 7.71 10.75 -11.79
N SER A 199 7.68 9.46 -12.14
CA SER A 199 8.30 8.38 -11.37
C SER A 199 9.30 7.61 -12.22
N THR A 200 10.07 6.75 -11.56
CA THR A 200 10.94 5.75 -12.17
C THR A 200 10.17 4.92 -13.20
N SER A 201 10.84 4.57 -14.30
CA SER A 201 10.30 3.68 -15.32
C SER A 201 10.37 2.23 -14.83
N VAL A 202 9.30 1.45 -15.06
CA VAL A 202 9.14 0.10 -14.51
C VAL A 202 9.02 -0.93 -15.61
N LEU A 203 9.79 -2.02 -15.50
CA LEU A 203 9.59 -3.26 -16.25
C LEU A 203 8.84 -4.25 -15.37
N GLY A 204 7.69 -4.70 -15.86
CA GLY A 204 6.88 -5.72 -15.21
C GLY A 204 7.48 -7.11 -15.37
N GLY A 205 7.05 -8.03 -14.50
CA GLY A 205 7.63 -9.37 -14.39
C GLY A 205 7.65 -10.17 -15.70
N LYS A 206 6.65 -9.98 -16.58
CA LYS A 206 6.65 -10.61 -17.91
C LYS A 206 7.82 -10.11 -18.78
N ALA A 207 8.02 -8.80 -18.88
CA ALA A 207 9.10 -8.24 -19.68
C ALA A 207 10.47 -8.60 -19.07
N CYS A 208 10.58 -8.62 -17.74
CA CYS A 208 11.80 -9.10 -17.05
C CYS A 208 12.14 -10.54 -17.44
N ALA A 209 11.13 -11.42 -17.54
CA ALA A 209 11.33 -12.80 -17.97
C ALA A 209 11.67 -12.88 -19.47
N ASP A 210 10.97 -12.12 -20.32
CA ASP A 210 11.17 -12.12 -21.77
C ASP A 210 12.58 -11.66 -22.18
N PHE A 211 13.19 -10.75 -21.40
CA PHE A 211 14.60 -10.31 -21.59
C PHE A 211 15.62 -11.14 -20.80
N GLU A 212 15.20 -12.25 -20.18
CA GLU A 212 16.02 -13.08 -19.29
C GLU A 212 16.71 -12.31 -18.15
N LEU A 213 16.12 -11.20 -17.71
CA LEU A 213 16.61 -10.43 -16.55
C LEU A 213 16.33 -11.17 -15.25
N ILE A 214 15.25 -11.95 -15.23
CA ILE A 214 14.82 -12.73 -14.06
C ILE A 214 14.34 -14.10 -14.54
N LYS A 215 14.89 -15.18 -13.94
CA LYS A 215 14.52 -16.57 -14.23
C LYS A 215 13.76 -17.18 -13.04
N ARG A 216 12.68 -17.92 -13.33
CA ARG A 216 11.93 -18.70 -12.34
C ARG A 216 12.42 -20.16 -12.37
N LEU A 217 13.23 -20.54 -11.39
CA LEU A 217 13.90 -21.86 -11.37
C LEU A 217 13.00 -23.03 -10.94
N PHE A 218 11.92 -22.76 -10.21
CA PHE A 218 11.01 -23.79 -9.67
C PHE A 218 9.56 -23.52 -10.07
N THR A 219 9.32 -23.29 -11.36
CA THR A 219 7.95 -23.08 -11.84
C THR A 219 7.20 -24.40 -11.85
N ILE A 220 6.20 -24.54 -10.97
CA ILE A 220 5.23 -25.62 -11.05
C ILE A 220 4.26 -25.25 -12.18
N GLN A 221 4.38 -25.89 -13.34
CA GLN A 221 3.41 -25.73 -14.43
C GLN A 221 2.19 -26.59 -14.10
N THR A 222 1.08 -25.94 -13.81
CA THR A 222 -0.24 -26.58 -13.79
C THR A 222 -0.87 -26.30 -15.15
N ASP A 223 -0.92 -27.31 -16.02
CA ASP A 223 -1.60 -27.17 -17.30
C ASP A 223 -3.12 -27.10 -17.08
N ASP A 224 -3.69 -25.90 -17.15
CA ASP A 224 -5.12 -25.60 -16.91
C ASP A 224 -6.09 -26.25 -17.93
N ASN A 225 -5.60 -27.00 -18.92
CA ASN A 225 -6.41 -27.66 -19.95
C ASN A 225 -6.28 -29.19 -19.98
N GLN A 226 -5.65 -29.79 -18.99
CA GLN A 226 -5.88 -31.20 -18.74
C GLN A 226 -6.86 -31.31 -17.58
N ILE A 227 -8.07 -31.78 -17.87
CA ILE A 227 -8.78 -32.61 -16.89
C ILE A 227 -7.89 -33.85 -16.73
N ILE A 228 -6.83 -33.71 -15.93
CA ILE A 228 -6.11 -34.84 -15.39
C ILE A 228 -7.13 -35.42 -14.42
N GLU A 229 -7.67 -36.59 -14.74
CA GLU A 229 -8.22 -37.47 -13.71
C GLU A 229 -7.15 -37.56 -12.62
N SER A 230 -7.37 -36.80 -11.55
CA SER A 230 -6.35 -36.37 -10.61
C SER A 230 -5.85 -37.55 -9.81
N ASN A 231 -4.80 -38.22 -10.31
CA ASN A 231 -4.06 -39.25 -9.57
C ASN A 231 -2.56 -39.30 -9.92
N GLN A 232 -2.01 -38.33 -10.66
CA GLN A 232 -0.56 -38.25 -10.88
C GLN A 232 -0.01 -36.98 -10.25
N THR A 233 0.29 -37.11 -8.95
CA THR A 233 1.38 -36.34 -8.35
C THR A 233 2.65 -36.62 -9.16
N ASN A 234 3.44 -35.59 -9.47
CA ASN A 234 4.80 -35.82 -9.96
C ASN A 234 5.46 -36.83 -9.02
N PRO A 235 5.85 -38.03 -9.49
CA PRO A 235 6.34 -39.06 -8.60
C PRO A 235 7.57 -38.51 -7.89
N ILE A 236 7.54 -38.58 -6.56
CA ILE A 236 8.72 -38.40 -5.72
C ILE A 236 9.84 -39.17 -6.42
N PRO A 237 11.01 -38.56 -6.71
CA PRO A 237 12.12 -39.22 -7.40
C PRO A 237 12.28 -40.63 -6.87
N GLU A 238 12.29 -41.62 -7.77
CA GLU A 238 12.24 -43.05 -7.42
C GLU A 238 13.31 -43.40 -6.36
N ASP A 239 14.44 -42.70 -6.42
CA ASP A 239 15.55 -42.78 -5.45
C ASP A 239 15.15 -42.33 -4.04
N ILE A 240 14.40 -41.24 -3.87
CA ILE A 240 13.89 -40.79 -2.57
C ILE A 240 12.87 -41.78 -2.01
N ARG A 241 11.96 -42.26 -2.87
CA ARG A 241 10.94 -43.25 -2.47
C ARG A 241 11.57 -44.58 -2.05
N LYS A 242 12.67 -44.98 -2.71
CA LYS A 242 13.43 -46.19 -2.40
C LYS A 242 14.31 -46.02 -1.15
N ASN A 243 15.00 -44.88 -1.02
CA ASN A 243 15.95 -44.63 0.06
C ASN A 243 15.28 -44.29 1.41
N TYR A 244 14.06 -43.75 1.37
CA TYR A 244 13.29 -43.37 2.56
C TYR A 244 11.89 -43.99 2.55
N ALA A 245 11.77 -45.24 2.11
CA ALA A 245 10.47 -45.92 2.02
C ALA A 245 9.75 -46.05 3.38
N ASP A 246 10.49 -45.95 4.48
CA ASP A 246 10.03 -46.03 5.87
C ASP A 246 9.29 -44.76 6.33
N ILE A 247 9.75 -43.56 5.96
CA ILE A 247 9.09 -42.29 6.37
C ILE A 247 7.76 -42.04 5.65
N PHE A 248 7.49 -42.76 4.55
CA PHE A 248 6.23 -42.67 3.80
C PHE A 248 5.21 -43.74 4.22
N LYS A 249 5.45 -44.46 5.32
CA LYS A 249 4.53 -45.49 5.84
C LYS A 249 3.80 -45.00 7.09
N GLY A 250 2.47 -44.93 7.00
CA GLY A 250 1.62 -44.56 8.13
C GLY A 250 1.81 -43.11 8.59
N ILE A 251 1.32 -42.79 9.79
CA ILE A 251 1.45 -41.45 10.40
C ILE A 251 2.82 -41.30 11.10
N GLY A 252 3.56 -42.41 11.23
CA GLY A 252 4.82 -42.48 11.98
C GLY A 252 4.59 -42.55 13.50
N CYS A 253 5.58 -43.08 14.20
CA CYS A 253 5.67 -43.06 15.66
C CYS A 253 7.13 -42.80 16.04
N ILE A 254 7.40 -41.74 16.79
CA ILE A 254 8.75 -41.48 17.30
C ILE A 254 8.93 -42.37 18.54
N PRO A 255 9.87 -43.34 18.52
CA PRO A 255 10.07 -44.21 19.68
C PRO A 255 10.69 -43.44 20.84
N GLY A 256 10.26 -43.78 22.06
CA GLY A 256 10.80 -43.21 23.30
C GLY A 256 9.80 -42.32 24.04
N GLU A 257 10.12 -42.03 25.30
CA GLU A 257 9.35 -41.09 26.11
C GLU A 257 9.82 -39.67 25.84
N TYR A 258 8.90 -38.80 25.47
CA TYR A 258 9.17 -37.38 25.30
C TYR A 258 8.69 -36.61 26.54
N SER A 259 9.62 -35.95 27.24
CA SER A 259 9.29 -35.04 28.33
C SER A 259 9.03 -33.65 27.78
N ILE A 260 7.77 -33.23 27.76
CA ILE A 260 7.37 -31.87 27.41
C ILE A 260 7.99 -30.91 28.44
N GLN A 261 8.88 -30.02 27.98
CA GLN A 261 9.46 -28.98 28.83
C GLN A 261 8.47 -27.83 28.93
N ILE A 262 7.98 -27.57 30.15
CA ILE A 262 7.04 -26.48 30.43
C ILE A 262 7.81 -25.38 31.17
N ASP A 263 7.60 -24.13 30.77
CA ASP A 263 8.11 -22.99 31.52
C ASP A 263 7.41 -22.93 32.89
N SER A 264 8.15 -23.21 33.97
CA SER A 264 7.65 -23.23 35.34
C SER A 264 7.16 -21.88 35.85
N THR A 265 7.47 -20.79 35.14
CA THR A 265 6.99 -19.45 35.48
C THR A 265 5.58 -19.15 34.95
N VAL A 266 5.06 -20.00 34.06
CA VAL A 266 3.73 -19.87 33.46
C VAL A 266 2.69 -20.62 34.30
N GLN A 267 1.59 -19.95 34.67
CA GLN A 267 0.47 -20.62 35.33
C GLN A 267 -0.34 -21.47 34.32
N PRO A 268 -0.56 -22.77 34.59
CA PRO A 268 -1.34 -23.62 33.71
C PRO A 268 -2.83 -23.23 33.74
N VAL A 269 -3.49 -23.32 32.59
CA VAL A 269 -4.92 -23.07 32.45
C VAL A 269 -5.63 -24.38 32.12
N VAL A 270 -6.55 -24.80 32.97
CA VAL A 270 -7.38 -25.99 32.72
C VAL A 270 -8.63 -25.58 31.94
N HIS A 271 -8.73 -26.04 30.70
CA HIS A 271 -9.95 -25.88 29.90
C HIS A 271 -10.87 -27.07 30.07
N ALA A 272 -12.18 -26.82 30.17
CA ALA A 272 -13.18 -27.88 30.13
C ALA A 272 -13.10 -28.62 28.77
N PRO A 273 -13.35 -29.96 28.75
CA PRO A 273 -13.36 -30.72 27.50
C PRO A 273 -14.30 -30.10 26.47
N ARG A 274 -13.84 -29.96 25.22
CA ARG A 274 -14.69 -29.43 24.14
C ARG A 274 -15.79 -30.43 23.80
N LYS A 275 -17.03 -29.95 23.72
CA LYS A 275 -18.18 -30.77 23.29
C LYS A 275 -18.07 -31.06 21.79
N ILE A 276 -18.15 -32.32 21.42
CA ILE A 276 -18.21 -32.76 20.03
C ILE A 276 -19.68 -32.72 19.56
N PRO A 277 -20.02 -32.09 18.43
CA PRO A 277 -21.37 -32.12 17.87
C PRO A 277 -21.87 -33.56 17.69
N ILE A 278 -23.13 -33.83 18.04
CA ILE A 278 -23.72 -35.18 18.02
C ILE A 278 -23.58 -35.82 16.64
N ALA A 279 -23.78 -35.04 15.57
CA ALA A 279 -23.71 -35.51 14.18
C ALA A 279 -22.34 -36.07 13.76
N ILE A 280 -21.25 -35.74 14.47
CA ILE A 280 -19.90 -36.24 14.17
C ILE A 280 -19.32 -37.12 15.29
N LYS A 281 -20.08 -37.37 16.37
CA LYS A 281 -19.59 -38.09 17.55
C LYS A 281 -19.07 -39.48 17.19
N ASP A 282 -19.86 -40.23 16.42
CA ASP A 282 -19.50 -41.59 16.03
C ASP A 282 -18.30 -41.59 15.07
N LYS A 283 -18.26 -40.65 14.11
CA LYS A 283 -17.09 -40.47 13.21
C LYS A 283 -15.79 -40.18 13.97
N VAL A 284 -15.84 -39.33 15.01
CA VAL A 284 -14.67 -39.05 15.83
C VAL A 284 -14.26 -40.28 16.63
N LYS A 285 -15.22 -41.05 17.16
CA LYS A 285 -14.94 -42.29 17.89
C LYS A 285 -14.27 -43.34 16.99
N ASP A 286 -14.78 -43.53 15.79
CA ASP A 286 -14.24 -44.48 14.81
C ASP A 286 -12.82 -44.08 14.40
N GLU A 287 -12.58 -42.79 14.17
CA GLU A 287 -11.25 -42.28 13.82
C GLU A 287 -10.23 -42.43 14.97
N LEU A 288 -10.64 -42.17 16.21
CA LEU A 288 -9.79 -42.41 17.38
C LEU A 288 -9.40 -43.89 17.51
N GLN A 289 -10.37 -44.79 17.30
CA GLN A 289 -10.11 -46.24 17.31
C GLN A 289 -9.17 -46.65 16.16
N ARG A 290 -9.35 -46.07 14.96
CA ARG A 290 -8.47 -46.31 13.81
C ARG A 290 -7.03 -45.84 14.08
N ILE A 291 -6.85 -44.70 14.73
CA ILE A 291 -5.52 -44.16 15.07
C ILE A 291 -4.84 -45.02 16.15
N GLU A 292 -5.59 -45.51 17.14
CA GLU A 292 -5.08 -46.41 18.17
C GLU A 292 -4.63 -47.76 17.62
N GLN A 293 -5.40 -48.34 16.69
CA GLN A 293 -5.05 -49.60 16.02
C GLN A 293 -3.80 -49.46 15.14
N ASN A 294 -3.52 -48.27 14.62
CA ASN A 294 -2.32 -47.98 13.81
C ASN A 294 -1.10 -47.56 14.66
N GLU A 295 -1.11 -47.82 15.98
CA GLU A 295 -0.04 -47.53 16.95
C GLU A 295 0.47 -46.07 16.98
N SER A 296 -0.28 -45.14 16.36
CA SER A 296 0.11 -43.74 16.23
C SER A 296 -0.27 -42.92 17.48
N CYS A 297 -1.19 -43.43 18.29
CA CYS A 297 -1.58 -42.84 19.57
C CYS A 297 -2.03 -43.96 20.51
N ARG A 298 -1.69 -43.89 21.79
CA ARG A 298 -2.23 -44.81 22.82
C ARG A 298 -3.21 -44.07 23.70
N ARG A 299 -4.32 -44.74 24.02
CA ARG A 299 -5.31 -44.23 24.97
C ARG A 299 -4.65 -44.08 26.34
N TYR A 300 -4.34 -42.84 26.73
CA TYR A 300 -3.76 -42.51 28.03
C TYR A 300 -4.82 -41.83 28.88
N PHE A 301 -5.11 -42.38 30.05
CA PHE A 301 -6.00 -41.76 31.04
C PHE A 301 -5.15 -40.80 31.93
N PRO A 302 -5.67 -39.61 32.33
CA PRO A 302 -4.85 -38.43 32.66
C PRO A 302 -3.97 -38.61 33.91
N PHE A 303 -2.68 -38.24 33.88
CA PHE A 303 -2.07 -36.91 34.10
C PHE A 303 -2.27 -36.33 35.52
N GLU A 304 -1.41 -36.75 36.46
CA GLU A 304 -0.85 -35.80 37.42
C GLU A 304 0.23 -34.99 36.68
N TRP A 305 -0.02 -33.70 36.47
CA TRP A 305 1.04 -32.78 36.09
C TRP A 305 1.88 -32.57 37.36
N LYS A 306 3.05 -33.23 37.46
CA LYS A 306 4.02 -32.95 38.52
C LYS A 306 4.80 -31.69 38.24
#